data_AF-A0A973NW94-F1
#
_entry.id   AF-A0A973NW94-F1
#
_cell.length_a   1.000
_cell.length_b   1.000
_cell.length_c   1.000
_cell.angle_alpha   90.00
_cell.angle_beta   90.00
_cell.angle_gamma   90.00
#
_symmetry.space_group_name_H-M   'P 1'
#
loop_
_entity.id
_entity.type
_entity.pdbx_description
1 polymer ?
#
loop_
_entity_poly.entity_id
_entity_poly.type
_entity_poly.pdbx_seq_one_letter_code
_entity_poly.pdbx_strand_id
1 'polypeptide(L)'
;MRILLTESAPGAADEAERLLRAAGYDISFCHPGHEADGDGCVVLRGIGHCPLRTDDDIRLVVDARSGDAPVLPTQREFGSCCAVRGNVPLVVTGPVAPERHPWSRAAAFCDTRELVGVCERLTRPVEEALRAAAERVAHDVLQANGYDGDVAVTITGAAGSTAVFVHVLGASDGAARAEAAGMVRQVLRGRRDLDGIVTVVMVPRSSE
;
A
#
# COMPACT_ATOMS: atom_id res chain seq x y z
N MET A 1 -1.90 -2.77 12.24
CA MET A 1 -1.44 -3.09 10.85
C MET A 1 -0.11 -3.79 10.97
N ARG A 2 0.12 -4.83 10.18
CA ARG A 2 1.36 -5.60 10.23
C ARG A 2 2.33 -5.19 9.12
N ILE A 3 3.61 -5.11 9.44
CA ILE A 3 4.71 -4.86 8.52
C ILE A 3 5.58 -6.11 8.49
N LEU A 4 5.98 -6.56 7.30
CA LEU A 4 7.10 -7.49 7.19
C LEU A 4 8.39 -6.69 7.26
N LEU A 5 9.25 -7.00 8.22
CA LEU A 5 10.58 -6.45 8.32
C LEU A 5 11.60 -7.50 7.85
N THR A 6 12.50 -7.08 6.97
CA THR A 6 13.67 -7.85 6.56
C THR A 6 14.93 -7.09 6.92
N GLU A 7 16.04 -7.80 7.02
CA GLU A 7 17.32 -7.22 7.43
C GLU A 7 18.47 -7.79 6.60
N SER A 8 19.51 -6.99 6.34
CA SER A 8 20.70 -7.47 5.64
C SER A 8 21.55 -8.43 6.45
N ALA A 9 21.56 -8.25 7.78
CA ALA A 9 22.33 -9.02 8.75
C ALA A 9 21.58 -9.06 10.08
N PRO A 10 21.85 -10.04 10.97
CA PRO A 10 21.24 -10.07 12.30
C PRO A 10 21.40 -8.75 13.04
N GLY A 11 20.28 -8.13 13.41
CA GLY A 11 20.25 -6.91 14.21
C GLY A 11 20.28 -5.62 13.39
N ALA A 12 20.42 -5.71 12.06
CA ALA A 12 20.36 -4.51 11.19
C ALA A 12 18.97 -3.86 11.22
N ALA A 13 17.93 -4.63 11.58
CA ALA A 13 16.57 -4.14 11.74
C ALA A 13 16.21 -3.62 13.15
N ASP A 14 17.06 -3.78 14.17
CA ASP A 14 16.68 -3.52 15.58
C ASP A 14 16.10 -2.12 15.81
N GLU A 15 16.77 -1.10 15.27
CA GLU A 15 16.32 0.28 15.42
C GLU A 15 15.03 0.55 14.63
N ALA A 16 14.90 -0.02 13.43
CA ALA A 16 13.69 0.08 12.62
C ALA A 16 12.50 -0.62 13.31
N GLU A 17 12.71 -1.82 13.85
CA GLU A 17 11.71 -2.56 14.61
C GLU A 17 11.25 -1.75 15.83
N ARG A 18 12.20 -1.24 16.62
CA ARG A 18 11.92 -0.45 17.82
C ARG A 18 11.07 0.78 17.49
N LEU A 19 11.43 1.53 16.46
CA LEU A 19 10.69 2.73 16.04
C LEU A 19 9.29 2.39 15.53
N LEU A 20 9.15 1.36 14.69
CA LEU A 20 7.86 0.96 14.14
C LEU A 20 6.92 0.39 15.22
N ARG A 21 7.43 -0.43 16.14
CA ARG A 21 6.64 -0.90 17.29
C ARG A 21 6.20 0.25 18.19
N ALA A 22 7.08 1.21 18.46
CA ALA A 22 6.74 2.40 19.23
C ALA A 22 5.64 3.25 18.56
N ALA A 23 5.55 3.22 17.23
CA ALA A 23 4.49 3.84 16.45
C ALA A 23 3.20 2.99 16.35
N GLY A 24 3.14 1.82 16.98
CA GLY A 24 1.96 0.96 17.03
C GLY A 24 1.83 -0.05 15.88
N TYR A 25 2.89 -0.28 15.11
CA TYR A 25 2.89 -1.34 14.09
C TYR A 25 3.20 -2.71 14.68
N ASP A 26 2.52 -3.74 14.17
CA ASP A 26 2.90 -5.13 14.42
C ASP A 26 4.00 -5.52 13.43
N ILE A 27 5.06 -6.20 13.91
CA ILE A 27 6.20 -6.59 13.07
C ILE A 27 6.26 -8.11 12.95
N SER A 28 6.45 -8.57 11.71
CA SER A 28 6.75 -9.96 11.36
C SER A 28 8.05 -10.05 10.60
N PHE A 29 8.73 -11.19 10.70
CA PHE A 29 9.96 -11.49 9.94
C PHE A 29 9.75 -12.72 9.07
N CYS A 30 10.46 -12.80 7.94
CA CYS A 30 10.44 -13.99 7.07
C CYS A 30 11.58 -14.98 7.35
N HIS A 31 12.44 -14.67 8.32
CA HIS A 31 13.51 -15.51 8.83
C HIS A 31 13.30 -15.72 10.34
N PRO A 32 13.95 -16.73 10.95
CA PRO A 32 13.99 -16.83 12.40
C PRO A 32 14.52 -15.53 13.01
N GLY A 33 14.02 -15.17 14.20
CA GLY A 33 14.48 -14.00 14.93
C GLY A 33 15.98 -14.02 15.24
N HIS A 34 16.48 -12.93 15.82
CA HIS A 34 17.90 -12.68 16.06
C HIS A 34 18.64 -13.78 16.85
N GLU A 35 17.92 -14.54 17.68
CA GLU A 35 18.49 -15.55 18.58
C GLU A 35 18.65 -16.95 17.97
N ALA A 36 18.09 -17.20 16.79
CA ALA A 36 18.15 -18.52 16.18
C ALA A 36 19.37 -18.64 15.25
N ASP A 37 20.14 -19.73 15.41
CA ASP A 37 21.25 -20.15 14.55
C ASP A 37 20.77 -20.46 13.12
N GLY A 38 20.45 -19.41 12.37
CA GLY A 38 19.53 -19.56 11.27
C GLY A 38 19.39 -18.35 10.38
N ASP A 39 20.26 -18.24 9.39
CA ASP A 39 20.04 -17.34 8.27
C ASP A 39 19.00 -17.89 7.30
N GLY A 40 18.21 -16.97 6.73
CA GLY A 40 17.37 -17.25 5.57
C GLY A 40 15.89 -17.53 5.84
N CYS A 41 15.16 -17.63 4.73
CA CYS A 41 13.70 -17.70 4.71
C CYS A 41 13.15 -18.95 5.41
N VAL A 42 12.16 -18.78 6.30
CA VAL A 42 11.52 -19.87 7.06
C VAL A 42 10.88 -20.95 6.18
N VAL A 43 10.39 -20.57 4.99
CA VAL A 43 9.82 -21.53 4.02
C VAL A 43 10.91 -22.33 3.31
N LEU A 44 11.97 -21.67 2.85
CA LEU A 44 13.07 -22.38 2.19
C LEU A 44 13.79 -23.34 3.14
N ARG A 45 13.74 -23.04 4.44
CA ARG A 45 14.25 -23.91 5.50
C ARG A 45 13.27 -24.99 5.95
N GLY A 46 12.00 -24.93 5.54
CA GLY A 46 10.97 -25.89 5.96
C GLY A 46 10.59 -25.80 7.45
N ILE A 47 10.78 -24.64 8.09
CA ILE A 47 10.58 -24.43 9.53
C ILE A 47 9.37 -23.53 9.87
N GLY A 48 8.64 -23.05 8.86
CA GLY A 48 7.48 -22.20 9.07
C GLY A 48 6.75 -21.82 7.79
N HIS A 49 5.76 -20.95 7.93
CA HIS A 49 4.98 -20.42 6.82
C HIS A 49 5.49 -19.03 6.39
N CYS A 50 5.23 -18.65 5.14
CA CYS A 50 5.62 -17.33 4.63
C CYS A 50 4.60 -16.29 5.11
N PRO A 51 4.99 -15.29 5.91
CA PRO A 51 4.05 -14.29 6.40
C PRO A 51 3.36 -13.52 5.28
N LEU A 52 4.07 -13.19 4.19
CA LEU A 52 3.48 -12.53 3.01
C LEU A 52 2.38 -13.35 2.31
N ARG A 53 2.29 -14.66 2.56
CA ARG A 53 1.27 -15.53 1.98
C ARG A 53 0.16 -15.90 2.97
N THR A 54 0.41 -15.80 4.27
CA THR A 54 -0.52 -16.27 5.29
C THR A 54 -1.16 -15.15 6.10
N ASP A 55 -0.53 -13.97 6.14
CA ASP A 55 -1.02 -12.82 6.90
C ASP A 55 -1.58 -11.76 5.95
N ASP A 56 -2.91 -11.68 5.84
CA ASP A 56 -3.61 -10.71 4.99
C ASP A 56 -3.44 -9.24 5.46
N ASP A 57 -2.93 -9.05 6.67
CA ASP A 57 -2.67 -7.74 7.30
C ASP A 57 -1.31 -7.14 6.95
N ILE A 58 -0.43 -7.89 6.26
CA ILE A 58 0.85 -7.36 5.79
C ILE A 58 0.62 -6.54 4.52
N ARG A 59 0.64 -5.22 4.67
CA ARG A 59 0.43 -4.26 3.56
C ARG A 59 1.68 -3.50 3.16
N LEU A 60 2.79 -3.71 3.87
CA LEU A 60 4.05 -3.01 3.67
C LEU A 60 5.21 -3.94 4.04
N VAL A 61 6.29 -3.87 3.27
CA VAL A 61 7.58 -4.49 3.60
C VAL A 61 8.62 -3.41 3.80
N VAL A 62 9.40 -3.54 4.88
CA VAL A 62 10.56 -2.69 5.17
C VAL A 62 11.80 -3.56 5.10
N ASP A 63 12.80 -3.13 4.34
CA ASP A 63 14.09 -3.78 4.22
C ASP A 63 15.16 -2.89 4.88
N ALA A 64 15.68 -3.35 6.02
CA ALA A 64 16.64 -2.62 6.84
C ALA A 64 18.07 -3.09 6.58
N ARG A 65 18.92 -2.19 6.13
CA ARG A 65 20.29 -2.51 5.70
C ARG A 65 21.34 -1.83 6.56
N SER A 66 22.33 -2.60 6.99
CA SER A 66 23.50 -2.11 7.72
C SER A 66 24.52 -1.46 6.77
N GLY A 67 25.43 -0.67 7.34
CA GLY A 67 26.48 0.04 6.59
C GLY A 67 27.48 -0.87 5.85
N ASP A 68 27.64 -2.10 6.34
CA ASP A 68 28.51 -3.14 5.82
C ASP A 68 27.78 -4.18 4.95
N ALA A 69 26.50 -3.97 4.68
CA ALA A 69 25.68 -4.89 3.91
C ALA A 69 26.23 -5.09 2.48
N PRO A 70 26.27 -6.34 1.96
CA PRO A 70 26.74 -6.61 0.60
C PRO A 70 25.93 -5.89 -0.47
N VAL A 71 26.51 -5.59 -1.63
CA VAL A 71 25.81 -4.91 -2.74
C VAL A 71 24.61 -5.71 -3.28
N LEU A 72 24.57 -7.02 -3.04
CA LEU A 72 23.46 -7.89 -3.43
C LEU A 72 22.61 -8.26 -2.20
N PRO A 73 21.31 -8.53 -2.36
CA PRO A 73 20.46 -8.99 -1.28
C PRO A 73 20.99 -10.27 -0.63
N THR A 74 20.93 -10.33 0.70
CA THR A 74 21.24 -11.54 1.48
C THR A 74 20.01 -12.46 1.56
N GLN A 75 20.19 -13.65 2.11
CA GLN A 75 19.09 -14.60 2.29
C GLN A 75 18.01 -14.11 3.27
N ARG A 76 18.37 -13.19 4.18
CA ARG A 76 17.44 -12.54 5.12
C ARG A 76 16.56 -11.49 4.44
N GLU A 77 17.00 -10.96 3.31
CA GLU A 77 16.30 -9.97 2.50
C GLU A 77 15.38 -10.60 1.44
N PHE A 78 15.19 -11.92 1.42
CA PHE A 78 14.29 -12.56 0.44
C PHE A 78 12.85 -12.05 0.51
N GLY A 79 12.40 -11.57 1.68
CA GLY A 79 11.11 -10.90 1.82
C GLY A 79 10.97 -9.65 0.94
N SER A 80 12.04 -8.88 0.69
CA SER A 80 11.98 -7.70 -0.19
C SER A 80 11.81 -8.08 -1.66
N CYS A 81 12.38 -9.22 -2.09
CA CYS A 81 12.14 -9.80 -3.41
C CYS A 81 10.70 -10.30 -3.56
N CYS A 82 10.16 -10.95 -2.54
CA CYS A 82 8.76 -11.41 -2.52
C CYS A 82 7.78 -10.22 -2.53
N ALA A 83 8.10 -9.14 -1.82
CA ALA A 83 7.30 -7.92 -1.79
C ALA A 83 7.11 -7.35 -3.21
N VAL A 84 8.22 -7.14 -3.94
CA VAL A 84 8.20 -6.65 -5.32
C VAL A 84 7.42 -7.58 -6.25
N ARG A 85 7.61 -8.90 -6.13
CA ARG A 85 6.86 -9.88 -6.94
C ARG A 85 5.37 -9.90 -6.62
N GLY A 86 4.99 -9.66 -5.37
CA GLY A 86 3.62 -9.62 -4.89
C GLY A 86 2.96 -8.24 -4.97
N ASN A 87 3.66 -7.24 -5.55
CA ASN A 87 3.24 -5.83 -5.56
C ASN A 87 2.93 -5.27 -4.16
N VAL A 88 3.56 -5.78 -3.12
CA VAL A 88 3.51 -5.18 -1.77
C VAL A 88 4.53 -4.03 -1.74
N PRO A 89 4.14 -2.80 -1.35
CA PRO A 89 5.06 -1.68 -1.27
C PRO A 89 6.31 -2.03 -0.43
N LEU A 90 7.48 -1.72 -0.98
CA LEU A 90 8.78 -1.94 -0.36
C LEU A 90 9.39 -0.59 0.04
N VAL A 91 9.77 -0.46 1.31
CA VAL A 91 10.55 0.67 1.83
C VAL A 91 11.95 0.15 2.16
N VAL A 92 12.98 0.87 1.75
CA VAL A 92 14.36 0.53 2.09
C VAL A 92 14.90 1.58 3.05
N THR A 93 15.49 1.13 4.15
CA THR A 93 16.21 2.00 5.08
C THR A 93 17.64 1.53 5.25
N GLY A 94 18.59 2.47 5.19
CA GLY A 94 20.02 2.18 5.15
C GLY A 94 20.59 2.13 3.72
N PRO A 95 21.92 1.92 3.59
CA PRO A 95 22.62 2.08 2.34
C PRO A 95 22.37 0.93 1.35
N VAL A 96 22.18 1.32 0.10
CA VAL A 96 21.82 0.41 -0.98
C VAL A 96 22.17 0.98 -2.35
N ALA A 97 22.30 0.11 -3.35
CA ALA A 97 22.38 0.50 -4.75
C ALA A 97 20.94 0.55 -5.35
N PRO A 98 20.29 1.72 -5.44
CA PRO A 98 18.87 1.83 -5.74
C PRO A 98 18.51 1.32 -7.14
N GLU A 99 19.45 1.25 -8.07
CA GLU A 99 19.25 0.71 -9.42
C GLU A 99 19.18 -0.83 -9.47
N ARG A 100 19.53 -1.52 -8.39
CA ARG A 100 19.57 -2.99 -8.33
C ARG A 100 18.25 -3.56 -7.83
N HIS A 101 17.87 -4.71 -8.39
CA HIS A 101 16.74 -5.48 -7.89
C HIS A 101 17.06 -6.07 -6.50
N PRO A 102 16.11 -6.06 -5.53
CA PRO A 102 14.71 -5.62 -5.64
C PRO A 102 14.50 -4.11 -5.45
N TRP A 103 15.49 -3.39 -4.96
CA TRP A 103 15.38 -2.00 -4.53
C TRP A 103 15.03 -1.01 -5.65
N SER A 104 15.33 -1.31 -6.90
CA SER A 104 14.90 -0.52 -8.07
C SER A 104 13.39 -0.46 -8.29
N ARG A 105 12.64 -1.23 -7.50
CA ARG A 105 11.18 -1.23 -7.45
C ARG A 105 10.65 -0.77 -6.09
N ALA A 106 11.51 -0.27 -5.20
CA ALA A 106 11.11 0.25 -3.90
C ALA A 106 10.17 1.46 -4.08
N ALA A 107 9.15 1.53 -3.23
CA ALA A 107 8.24 2.66 -3.16
C ALA A 107 8.89 3.89 -2.51
N ALA A 108 9.86 3.67 -1.62
CA ALA A 108 10.61 4.75 -0.97
C ALA A 108 11.98 4.27 -0.45
N PHE A 109 12.91 5.22 -0.36
CA PHE A 109 14.18 5.12 0.35
C PHE A 109 14.18 6.19 1.44
N CYS A 110 14.66 5.85 2.63
CA CYS A 110 14.68 6.80 3.75
C CYS A 110 15.72 6.47 4.81
N ASP A 111 16.09 7.47 5.60
CA ASP A 111 16.81 7.24 6.84
C ASP A 111 15.90 6.58 7.87
N THR A 112 16.48 5.78 8.77
CA THR A 112 15.70 5.03 9.78
C THR A 112 14.88 5.96 10.67
N ARG A 113 15.34 7.20 10.89
CA ARG A 113 14.61 8.24 11.64
C ARG A 113 13.33 8.73 10.95
N GLU A 114 13.28 8.63 9.62
CA GLU A 114 12.14 9.06 8.80
C GLU A 114 11.15 7.91 8.55
N LEU A 115 11.56 6.68 8.88
CA LEU A 115 10.88 5.44 8.51
C LEU A 115 9.40 5.43 8.92
N VAL A 116 9.08 5.84 10.15
CA VAL A 116 7.69 5.87 10.64
C VAL A 116 6.82 6.76 9.76
N GLY A 117 7.27 7.98 9.47
CA GLY A 117 6.53 8.91 8.63
C GLY A 117 6.41 8.45 7.17
N VAL A 118 7.41 7.73 6.64
CA VAL A 118 7.33 7.11 5.31
C VAL A 118 6.32 5.97 5.29
N CYS A 119 6.37 5.09 6.30
CA CYS A 119 5.41 3.99 6.44
C CYS A 119 4.00 4.54 6.55
N GLU A 120 3.77 5.51 7.44
CA GLU A 120 2.48 6.19 7.58
C GLU A 120 1.98 6.78 6.26
N ARG A 121 2.83 7.40 5.43
CA ARG A 121 2.39 7.93 4.13
C ARG A 121 2.00 6.84 3.15
N LEU A 122 2.71 5.72 3.15
CA LEU A 122 2.46 4.59 2.24
C LEU A 122 1.30 3.70 2.70
N THR A 123 1.00 3.72 4.00
CA THR A 123 -0.05 2.91 4.63
C THR A 123 -1.27 3.73 5.00
N ARG A 124 -1.17 5.08 4.98
CA ARG A 124 -2.33 5.97 5.01
C ARG A 124 -3.30 5.43 3.98
N PRO A 125 -4.57 5.19 4.34
CA PRO A 125 -5.45 4.38 3.53
C PRO A 125 -5.41 4.89 2.11
N VAL A 126 -4.90 4.07 1.19
CA VAL A 126 -4.89 4.37 -0.24
C VAL A 126 -6.31 4.74 -0.66
N GLU A 127 -7.31 4.16 -0.02
CA GLU A 127 -8.73 4.49 -0.11
C GLU A 127 -9.07 5.94 0.25
N GLU A 128 -8.45 6.58 1.25
CA GLU A 128 -8.77 7.95 1.65
C GLU A 128 -8.25 8.96 0.62
N ALA A 129 -7.01 8.78 0.17
CA ALA A 129 -6.42 9.62 -0.87
C ALA A 129 -7.13 9.42 -2.22
N LEU A 130 -7.50 8.18 -2.52
CA LEU A 130 -8.25 7.80 -3.73
C LEU A 130 -9.70 8.30 -3.68
N ARG A 131 -10.35 8.21 -2.52
CA ARG A 131 -11.68 8.77 -2.25
C ARG A 131 -11.66 10.27 -2.45
N ALA A 132 -10.73 10.98 -1.81
CA ALA A 132 -10.61 12.43 -1.95
C ALA A 132 -10.32 12.86 -3.40
N ALA A 133 -9.50 12.09 -4.15
CA ALA A 133 -9.26 12.37 -5.57
C ALA A 133 -10.50 12.12 -6.43
N ALA A 134 -11.22 11.02 -6.20
CA ALA A 134 -12.46 10.69 -6.88
C ALA A 134 -13.58 11.69 -6.56
N GLU A 135 -13.71 12.13 -5.31
CA GLU A 135 -14.67 13.15 -4.87
C GLU A 135 -14.44 14.48 -5.56
N ARG A 136 -13.19 14.98 -5.60
CA ARG A 136 -12.86 16.23 -6.29
C ARG A 136 -13.23 16.17 -7.77
N VAL A 137 -12.85 15.10 -8.46
CA VAL A 137 -13.11 14.96 -9.90
C VAL A 137 -14.61 14.85 -10.19
N ALA A 138 -15.33 14.07 -9.39
CA ALA A 138 -16.78 13.97 -9.52
C ALA A 138 -17.47 15.32 -9.26
N HIS A 139 -17.05 16.04 -8.22
CA HIS A 139 -17.56 17.37 -7.90
C HIS A 139 -17.30 18.36 -9.03
N ASP A 140 -16.07 18.43 -9.55
CA ASP A 140 -15.70 19.36 -10.62
C ASP A 140 -16.50 19.12 -11.91
N VAL A 141 -16.73 17.86 -12.28
CA VAL A 141 -17.53 17.51 -13.47
C VAL A 141 -19.00 17.87 -13.29
N LEU A 142 -19.56 17.63 -12.10
CA LEU A 142 -20.96 17.96 -11.82
C LEU A 142 -21.18 19.49 -11.81
N GLN A 143 -20.28 20.25 -11.19
CA GLN A 143 -20.32 21.71 -11.20
C GLN A 143 -20.19 22.27 -12.62
N ALA A 144 -19.27 21.74 -13.44
CA ALA A 144 -19.12 22.13 -14.84
C ALA A 144 -20.39 21.91 -15.68
N ASN A 145 -21.26 20.99 -15.25
CA ASN A 145 -22.55 20.68 -15.87
C ASN A 145 -23.74 21.38 -15.18
N GLY A 146 -23.49 22.31 -14.24
CA GLY A 146 -24.53 23.11 -13.58
C GLY A 146 -25.19 22.46 -12.36
N TYR A 147 -24.56 21.45 -11.75
CA TYR A 147 -25.07 20.76 -10.58
C TYR A 147 -24.33 21.16 -9.31
N ASP A 148 -25.10 21.58 -8.30
CA ASP A 148 -24.59 22.02 -7.00
C ASP A 148 -25.04 21.05 -5.88
N GLY A 149 -24.51 19.83 -5.94
CA GLY A 149 -24.86 18.74 -5.01
C GLY A 149 -23.64 18.21 -4.27
N ASP A 150 -23.85 17.76 -3.04
CA ASP A 150 -22.79 17.10 -2.27
C ASP A 150 -22.42 15.77 -2.93
N VAL A 151 -21.12 15.52 -3.07
CA VAL A 151 -20.58 14.27 -3.60
C VAL A 151 -19.92 13.50 -2.47
N ALA A 152 -20.29 12.22 -2.33
CA ALA A 152 -19.59 11.28 -1.45
C ALA A 152 -19.11 10.09 -2.28
N VAL A 153 -17.87 9.64 -2.07
CA VAL A 153 -17.34 8.45 -2.75
C VAL A 153 -17.11 7.32 -1.76
N THR A 154 -17.68 6.16 -2.06
CA THR A 154 -17.39 4.92 -1.33
C THR A 154 -16.55 4.02 -2.21
N ILE A 155 -15.41 3.57 -1.70
CA ILE A 155 -14.53 2.62 -2.37
C ILE A 155 -14.60 1.31 -1.60
N THR A 156 -14.91 0.22 -2.27
CA THR A 156 -14.96 -1.12 -1.67
C THR A 156 -14.11 -2.09 -2.48
N GLY A 157 -13.15 -2.75 -1.84
CA GLY A 157 -12.37 -3.82 -2.46
C GLY A 157 -12.93 -5.21 -2.10
N ALA A 158 -13.03 -6.10 -3.08
CA ALA A 158 -13.26 -7.53 -2.88
C ALA A 158 -12.38 -8.34 -3.84
N ALA A 159 -11.49 -9.19 -3.29
CA ALA A 159 -10.69 -10.23 -3.97
C ALA A 159 -10.44 -9.99 -5.48
N GLY A 160 -9.57 -9.03 -5.81
CA GLY A 160 -9.18 -8.74 -7.20
C GLY A 160 -10.08 -7.76 -7.96
N SER A 161 -11.11 -7.21 -7.31
CA SER A 161 -11.97 -6.16 -7.87
C SER A 161 -12.12 -5.00 -6.90
N THR A 162 -11.92 -3.78 -7.38
CA THR A 162 -12.25 -2.55 -6.65
C THR A 162 -13.49 -1.95 -7.28
N ALA A 163 -14.55 -1.82 -6.49
CA ALA A 163 -15.72 -1.05 -6.86
C ALA A 163 -15.64 0.35 -6.26
N VAL A 164 -15.89 1.36 -7.08
CA VAL A 164 -15.99 2.76 -6.66
C VAL A 164 -17.38 3.27 -6.93
N PHE A 165 -18.10 3.58 -5.86
CA PHE A 165 -19.43 4.15 -5.85
C PHE A 165 -19.36 5.66 -5.65
N VAL A 166 -19.93 6.42 -6.57
CA VAL A 166 -20.05 7.88 -6.46
C VAL A 166 -21.50 8.19 -6.15
N HIS A 167 -21.75 8.70 -4.94
CA HIS A 167 -23.05 9.15 -4.47
C HIS A 167 -23.18 10.66 -4.71
N VAL A 168 -24.20 11.07 -5.47
CA VAL A 168 -24.52 12.48 -5.69
C VAL A 168 -25.80 12.79 -4.93
N LEU A 169 -25.73 13.69 -3.94
CA LEU A 169 -26.86 14.13 -3.15
C LEU A 169 -27.47 15.37 -3.80
N GLY A 170 -28.53 15.18 -4.59
CA GLY A 170 -29.24 16.28 -5.26
C GLY A 170 -29.88 15.86 -6.58
N ALA A 171 -30.51 16.82 -7.27
CA ALA A 171 -31.04 16.59 -8.61
C ALA A 171 -29.89 16.53 -9.63
N SER A 172 -29.89 15.50 -10.48
CA SER A 172 -28.96 15.37 -11.60
C SER A 172 -29.61 14.64 -12.78
N ASP A 173 -29.20 14.93 -14.02
CA ASP A 173 -29.64 14.18 -15.21
C ASP A 173 -28.76 12.95 -15.50
N GLY A 174 -29.19 12.10 -16.44
CA GLY A 174 -28.45 10.89 -16.83
C GLY A 174 -27.11 11.12 -17.52
N ALA A 175 -26.95 12.24 -18.23
CA ALA A 175 -25.77 12.53 -19.05
C ALA A 175 -24.60 12.99 -18.17
N ALA A 176 -24.84 13.93 -17.26
CA ALA A 176 -23.82 14.40 -16.33
C ALA A 176 -23.33 13.28 -15.40
N ARG A 177 -24.23 12.37 -15.02
CA ARG A 177 -23.87 11.14 -14.26
C ARG A 177 -22.92 10.24 -15.03
N ALA A 178 -23.19 10.00 -16.32
CA ALA A 178 -22.34 9.16 -17.16
C ALA A 178 -20.96 9.78 -17.39
N GLU A 179 -20.89 11.11 -17.53
CA GLU A 179 -19.64 11.85 -17.69
C GLU A 179 -18.78 11.80 -16.42
N ALA A 180 -19.36 12.10 -15.25
CA ALA A 180 -18.66 12.02 -13.97
C ALA A 180 -18.13 10.60 -13.72
N ALA A 181 -18.93 9.57 -14.01
CA ALA A 181 -18.49 8.18 -13.94
C ALA A 181 -17.31 7.87 -14.89
N GLY A 182 -17.31 8.43 -16.10
CA GLY A 182 -16.23 8.29 -17.07
C GLY A 182 -14.92 8.95 -16.61
N MET A 183 -14.99 10.15 -16.05
CA MET A 183 -13.82 10.89 -15.57
C MET A 183 -13.24 10.28 -14.31
N VAL A 184 -14.08 9.87 -13.36
CA VAL A 184 -13.64 9.10 -12.18
C VAL A 184 -12.96 7.80 -12.62
N ARG A 185 -13.53 7.06 -13.58
CA ARG A 185 -12.87 5.88 -14.18
C ARG A 185 -11.51 6.20 -14.76
N GLN A 186 -11.36 7.33 -15.47
CA GLN A 186 -10.09 7.70 -16.08
C GLN A 186 -9.01 8.01 -15.03
N VAL A 187 -9.37 8.71 -13.95
CA VAL A 187 -8.46 9.01 -12.83
C VAL A 187 -8.03 7.73 -12.11
N LEU A 188 -8.95 6.77 -11.97
CA LEU A 188 -8.67 5.48 -11.34
C LEU A 188 -7.87 4.53 -12.24
N ARG A 189 -8.03 4.60 -13.58
CA ARG A 189 -7.31 3.76 -14.56
C ARG A 189 -5.81 4.00 -14.63
N GLY A 190 -5.29 5.11 -14.11
CA GLY A 190 -3.86 5.38 -14.05
C GLY A 190 -3.07 4.49 -13.08
N ARG A 191 -3.76 3.65 -12.30
CA ARG A 191 -3.24 2.86 -11.19
C ARG A 191 -3.37 1.37 -11.49
N ARG A 192 -2.24 0.70 -11.76
CA ARG A 192 -2.18 -0.75 -12.11
C ARG A 192 -2.64 -1.68 -10.97
N ASP A 193 -2.75 -1.15 -9.76
CA ASP A 193 -3.29 -1.80 -8.57
C ASP A 193 -4.83 -1.80 -8.51
N LEU A 194 -5.50 -1.08 -9.43
CA LEU A 194 -6.96 -0.93 -9.50
C LEU A 194 -7.52 -1.44 -10.84
N ASP A 195 -7.17 -2.66 -11.25
CA ASP A 195 -7.77 -3.37 -12.40
C ASP A 195 -9.26 -3.77 -12.15
N GLY A 196 -9.99 -2.95 -11.38
CA GLY A 196 -11.34 -3.19 -10.91
C GLY A 196 -12.44 -2.45 -11.69
N ILE A 197 -13.66 -2.98 -11.55
CA ILE A 197 -14.88 -2.45 -12.14
C ILE A 197 -15.33 -1.22 -11.35
N VAL A 198 -15.24 -0.02 -11.93
CA VAL A 198 -15.81 1.20 -11.34
C VAL A 198 -17.31 1.27 -11.63
N THR A 199 -18.13 1.09 -10.60
CA THR A 199 -19.60 1.09 -10.67
C THR A 199 -20.16 2.30 -9.92
N VAL A 200 -20.63 3.30 -10.66
CA VAL A 200 -21.29 4.47 -10.07
C VAL A 200 -22.73 4.12 -9.69
N VAL A 201 -23.06 4.19 -8.39
CA VAL A 201 -24.40 3.93 -7.85
C VAL A 201 -24.93 5.19 -7.18
N MET A 202 -26.09 5.65 -7.64
CA MET A 202 -26.81 6.77 -7.05
C MET A 202 -27.80 6.28 -6.01
N VAL A 203 -27.78 6.88 -4.82
CA VAL A 203 -28.82 6.70 -3.79
C VAL A 203 -29.62 8.00 -3.76
N PRO A 204 -30.91 8.01 -4.15
CA PRO A 204 -31.74 9.21 -4.00
C PRO A 204 -31.79 9.60 -2.51
N ARG A 205 -31.72 10.90 -2.20
CA ARG A 205 -32.04 11.39 -0.85
C ARG A 205 -33.47 10.94 -0.54
N SER A 206 -33.63 10.10 0.48
CA SER A 206 -34.91 9.93 1.16
C SER A 206 -35.31 11.31 1.66
N SER A 207 -36.36 11.89 1.10
CA SER A 207 -36.98 13.08 1.68
C SER A 207 -37.53 12.70 3.06
N GLU A 208 -36.90 13.20 4.13
CA GLU A 208 -37.53 13.34 5.45
C GLU A 208 -38.62 14.43 5.42
#